data_AF-A0A3E2UFS6-F1
#
_entry.id   AF-A0A3E2UFS6-F1
#
_cell.length_a   1.000
_cell.length_b   1.000
_cell.length_c   1.000
_cell.angle_alpha   90.00
_cell.angle_beta   90.00
_cell.angle_gamma   90.00
#
_symmetry.space_group_name_H-M   'P 1'
#
loop_
_entity.id
_entity.type
_entity.pdbx_description
1 polymer ?
#
loop_
_entity_poly.entity_id
_entity_poly.type
_entity_poly.pdbx_seq_one_letter_code
_entity_poly.pdbx_strand_id
1 'polypeptide(L)'
;MKNWKKLLACLLVGLMALTVFTACDASVGAPMSPKRSNAESAKALCKQFDNMTYSKDLSEKAYYVAYWVASYPGSCSVNTEKAELSWTGNIGNDAKAQMKIGRYADTFDLMGIGKGIGGMGNNDFVPGFYIDTDLESNGTSDIIFVLPTDGRKTDTMTKAAKGKTKLGVAYVVKDGVSYAVVLFGE
;
A
#
# COMPACT_ATOMS: atom_id res chain seq x y z
N MET A 1 39.08 13.98 45.71
CA MET A 1 37.70 14.07 45.19
C MET A 1 37.55 15.31 44.31
N LYS A 2 37.87 15.25 43.00
CA LYS A 2 37.91 16.47 42.15
C LYS A 2 37.30 16.33 40.75
N ASN A 3 36.66 15.21 40.43
CA ASN A 3 36.15 14.94 39.07
C ASN A 3 34.62 14.70 38.98
N TRP A 4 33.88 14.69 40.10
CA TRP A 4 32.42 14.45 40.07
C TRP A 4 31.68 15.57 39.33
N LYS A 5 32.04 16.84 39.54
CA LYS A 5 31.33 17.99 38.92
C LYS A 5 31.37 17.98 37.38
N LYS A 6 32.35 17.32 36.74
CA LYS A 6 32.44 17.22 35.27
C LYS A 6 31.56 16.09 34.69
N LEU A 7 31.31 15.03 35.45
CA LEU A 7 30.43 13.93 35.00
C LEU A 7 28.95 14.33 35.05
N LEU A 8 28.56 15.16 36.02
CA LEU A 8 27.18 15.66 36.12
C LEU A 8 26.81 16.61 34.98
N ALA A 9 27.77 17.43 34.51
CA ALA A 9 27.56 18.37 33.41
C ALA A 9 27.39 17.66 32.05
N CYS A 10 28.11 16.56 31.79
CA CYS A 10 27.92 15.78 30.56
C CYS A 10 26.55 15.06 30.52
N LEU A 11 26.04 14.64 31.68
CA LEU A 11 24.71 14.01 31.78
C LEU A 11 23.57 15.02 31.55
N LEU A 12 23.74 16.27 32.00
CA LEU A 12 22.77 17.37 31.80
C LEU A 12 22.75 17.90 30.36
N VAL A 13 23.88 17.90 29.64
CA VAL A 13 23.94 18.30 28.22
C VAL A 13 23.40 17.19 27.30
N GLY A 14 23.55 15.91 27.67
CA GLY A 14 22.95 14.79 26.94
C GLY A 14 21.41 14.75 27.03
N LEU A 15 20.84 15.24 28.13
CA LEU A 15 19.39 15.23 28.34
C LEU A 15 18.65 16.36 27.59
N MET A 16 19.32 17.49 27.31
CA MET A 16 18.74 18.55 26.47
C MET A 16 18.96 18.32 24.95
N ALA A 17 19.82 17.38 24.56
CA ALA A 17 19.97 16.98 23.16
C ALA A 17 18.88 16.00 22.68
N LEU A 18 18.13 15.38 23.61
CA LEU A 18 17.02 14.47 23.27
C LEU A 18 15.65 15.15 23.15
N THR A 19 15.51 16.43 23.48
CA THR A 19 14.20 17.11 23.53
C THR A 19 13.88 17.98 22.31
N VAL A 20 14.64 17.87 21.20
CA VAL A 20 14.42 18.68 19.97
C VAL A 20 14.06 17.84 18.73
N PHE A 21 14.04 16.50 18.82
CA PHE A 21 13.53 15.63 17.74
C PHE A 21 12.41 14.71 18.24
N THR A 22 11.43 15.27 18.91
CA THR A 22 10.08 14.71 18.92
C THR A 22 9.10 15.85 18.73
N ALA A 23 9.14 16.48 17.55
CA ALA A 23 7.87 16.78 16.92
C ALA A 23 7.19 15.42 16.79
N CYS A 24 6.36 15.11 17.79
CA CYS A 24 5.45 13.99 17.78
C CYS A 24 4.56 14.29 16.58
N ASP A 25 4.95 13.76 15.42
CA ASP A 25 4.06 13.67 14.28
C ASP A 25 2.86 12.93 14.83
N ALA A 26 1.76 13.65 15.03
CA ALA A 26 0.56 13.16 15.70
C ALA A 26 -0.06 11.95 14.98
N SER A 27 0.53 11.53 13.86
CA SER A 27 0.24 10.31 13.12
C SER A 27 0.92 9.05 13.66
N VAL A 28 1.97 9.13 14.47
CA VAL A 28 2.60 7.95 15.10
C VAL A 28 1.63 7.39 16.14
N GLY A 29 1.05 6.22 15.86
CA GLY A 29 -0.01 5.61 16.67
C GLY A 29 -1.44 5.95 16.25
N ALA A 30 -1.64 6.74 15.19
CA ALA A 30 -2.96 6.88 14.58
C ALA A 30 -3.43 5.53 14.00
N PRO A 31 -4.73 5.21 14.10
CA PRO A 31 -5.25 3.96 13.56
C PRO A 31 -4.98 3.89 12.05
N MET A 32 -4.62 2.69 11.61
CA MET A 32 -4.43 2.40 10.19
C MET A 32 -5.68 2.78 9.40
N SER A 33 -5.52 3.50 8.29
CA SER A 33 -6.67 4.03 7.56
C SER A 33 -6.43 4.09 6.06
N PRO A 34 -7.48 3.93 5.24
CA PRO A 34 -7.41 4.15 3.81
C PRO A 34 -7.55 5.64 3.49
N LYS A 35 -6.85 6.10 2.46
CA LYS A 35 -6.87 7.48 1.99
C LYS A 35 -7.09 7.52 0.48
N ARG A 36 -8.11 8.27 0.05
CA ARG A 36 -8.39 8.53 -1.37
C ARG A 36 -7.29 9.39 -2.00
N SER A 37 -7.10 9.24 -3.31
CA SER A 37 -6.29 10.14 -4.11
C SER A 37 -7.17 11.02 -5.01
N ASN A 38 -6.59 12.10 -5.50
CA ASN A 38 -7.13 12.92 -6.57
C ASN A 38 -6.05 13.13 -7.64
N ALA A 39 -6.38 13.86 -8.71
CA ALA A 39 -5.44 14.09 -9.80
C ALA A 39 -4.15 14.80 -9.35
N GLU A 40 -4.22 15.74 -8.40
CA GLU A 40 -3.06 16.47 -7.91
C GLU A 40 -2.16 15.60 -7.03
N SER A 41 -2.72 14.79 -6.12
CA SER A 41 -1.93 13.86 -5.31
C SER A 41 -1.32 12.73 -6.14
N ALA A 42 -2.02 12.26 -7.19
CA ALA A 42 -1.50 11.23 -8.09
C ALA A 42 -0.46 11.75 -9.12
N LYS A 43 -0.39 13.07 -9.34
CA LYS A 43 0.38 13.72 -10.40
C LYS A 43 1.86 13.34 -10.40
N ALA A 44 2.47 13.29 -9.22
CA ALA A 44 3.89 12.93 -9.08
C ALA A 44 4.13 11.49 -9.56
N LEU A 45 3.25 10.56 -9.18
CA LEU A 45 3.33 9.17 -9.60
C LEU A 45 3.02 9.00 -11.10
N CYS A 46 1.99 9.68 -11.63
CA CYS A 46 1.68 9.65 -13.07
C CYS A 46 2.89 10.08 -13.90
N LYS A 47 3.63 11.13 -13.50
CA LYS A 47 4.83 11.59 -14.20
C LYS A 47 5.98 10.58 -14.23
N GLN A 48 5.95 9.54 -13.39
CA GLN A 48 6.95 8.47 -13.41
C GLN A 48 6.68 7.45 -14.53
N PHE A 49 5.52 7.51 -15.18
CA PHE A 49 5.12 6.66 -16.30
C PHE A 49 4.76 7.51 -17.52
N ASP A 50 5.35 7.19 -18.67
CA ASP A 50 5.07 7.95 -19.89
C ASP A 50 3.61 7.74 -20.34
N ASN A 51 2.98 8.81 -20.84
CA ASN A 51 1.62 8.81 -21.39
C ASN A 51 0.52 8.35 -20.42
N MET A 52 0.74 8.48 -19.10
CA MET A 52 -0.21 8.05 -18.08
C MET A 52 -1.15 9.17 -17.65
N THR A 53 -2.46 8.94 -17.76
CA THR A 53 -3.50 9.87 -17.30
C THR A 53 -4.14 9.38 -15.99
N TYR A 54 -4.41 10.30 -15.08
CA TYR A 54 -5.14 9.96 -13.85
C TYR A 54 -6.58 9.51 -14.16
N SER A 55 -7.00 8.40 -13.57
CA SER A 55 -8.37 7.87 -13.63
C SER A 55 -9.01 7.88 -12.25
N LYS A 56 -10.08 8.65 -12.10
CA LYS A 56 -10.89 8.70 -10.87
C LYS A 56 -11.55 7.35 -10.57
N ASP A 57 -12.01 6.65 -11.60
CA ASP A 57 -12.64 5.33 -11.46
C ASP A 57 -11.65 4.29 -10.91
N LEU A 58 -10.47 4.20 -11.52
CA LEU A 58 -9.40 3.32 -11.03
C LEU A 58 -8.93 3.72 -9.62
N SER A 59 -8.92 5.02 -9.29
CA SER A 59 -8.56 5.50 -7.96
C SER A 59 -9.59 5.11 -6.90
N GLU A 60 -10.88 5.09 -7.25
CA GLU A 60 -11.93 4.63 -6.35
C GLU A 60 -11.85 3.09 -6.17
N LYS A 61 -11.59 2.33 -7.23
CA LYS A 61 -11.28 0.88 -7.14
C LYS A 61 -10.07 0.62 -6.22
N ALA A 62 -8.99 1.37 -6.40
CA ALA A 62 -7.80 1.29 -5.55
C ALA A 62 -8.11 1.63 -4.09
N TYR A 63 -9.01 2.59 -3.84
CA TYR A 63 -9.44 2.95 -2.50
C TYR A 63 -10.16 1.78 -1.80
N TYR A 64 -10.98 1.00 -2.50
CA TYR A 64 -11.63 -0.17 -1.86
C TYR A 64 -10.65 -1.29 -1.53
N VAL A 65 -9.61 -1.49 -2.34
CA VAL A 65 -8.50 -2.38 -2.00
C VAL A 65 -7.78 -1.85 -0.75
N ALA A 66 -7.44 -0.55 -0.71
CA ALA A 66 -6.81 0.07 0.46
C ALA A 66 -7.69 -0.02 1.72
N TYR A 67 -9.00 0.22 1.59
CA TYR A 67 -9.98 0.14 2.67
C TYR A 67 -10.06 -1.27 3.23
N TRP A 68 -10.10 -2.27 2.35
CA TRP A 68 -10.13 -3.66 2.77
C TRP A 68 -8.85 -4.06 3.48
N VAL A 69 -7.67 -3.71 2.96
CA VAL A 69 -6.38 -3.95 3.63
C VAL A 69 -6.36 -3.30 5.03
N ALA A 70 -6.76 -2.03 5.12
CA ALA A 70 -6.79 -1.29 6.39
C ALA A 70 -7.83 -1.81 7.39
N SER A 71 -8.85 -2.55 6.93
CA SER A 71 -9.88 -3.16 7.79
C SER A 71 -9.33 -4.35 8.60
N TYR A 72 -8.18 -4.90 8.22
CA TYR A 72 -7.52 -6.02 8.91
C TYR A 72 -6.09 -5.63 9.33
N PRO A 73 -5.91 -4.66 10.24
CA PRO A 73 -4.59 -4.17 10.61
C PRO A 73 -3.68 -5.24 11.22
N GLY A 74 -4.25 -6.29 11.85
CA GLY A 74 -3.48 -7.43 12.38
C GLY A 74 -2.85 -8.32 11.32
N SER A 75 -3.32 -8.23 10.06
CA SER A 75 -2.74 -8.90 8.90
C SER A 75 -1.60 -8.12 8.26
N CYS A 76 -1.31 -6.91 8.75
CA CYS A 76 -0.32 -6.02 8.17
C CYS A 76 1.01 -6.05 8.91
N SER A 77 2.11 -6.17 8.17
CA SER A 77 3.47 -6.04 8.68
C SER A 77 4.27 -5.07 7.81
N VAL A 78 5.11 -4.25 8.44
CA VAL A 78 5.99 -3.33 7.72
C VAL A 78 7.36 -3.99 7.59
N ASN A 79 7.81 -4.17 6.36
CA ASN A 79 9.20 -4.52 6.10
C ASN A 79 10.06 -3.25 6.22
N THR A 80 10.79 -3.13 7.32
CA THR A 80 11.60 -1.93 7.61
C THR A 80 12.79 -1.76 6.66
N GLU A 81 13.33 -2.85 6.10
CA GLU A 81 14.47 -2.79 5.18
C GLU A 81 14.05 -2.32 3.78
N LYS A 82 12.88 -2.78 3.32
CA LYS A 82 12.34 -2.45 1.99
C LYS A 82 11.42 -1.24 1.99
N ALA A 83 10.98 -0.79 3.16
CA ALA A 83 9.95 0.23 3.35
C ALA A 83 8.66 -0.10 2.59
N GLU A 84 8.17 -1.33 2.77
CA GLU A 84 6.95 -1.84 2.15
C GLU A 84 5.98 -2.32 3.22
N LEU A 85 4.68 -2.21 2.94
CA LEU A 85 3.63 -2.78 3.77
C LEU A 85 3.18 -4.09 3.15
N SER A 86 3.36 -5.19 3.88
CA SER A 86 2.81 -6.48 3.54
C SER A 86 1.46 -6.65 4.23
N TRP A 87 0.45 -7.09 3.49
CA TRP A 87 -0.81 -7.58 4.04
C TRP A 87 -0.95 -9.06 3.69
N THR A 88 -1.28 -9.91 4.67
CA THR A 88 -1.42 -11.37 4.47
C THR A 88 -2.84 -11.83 4.76
N GLY A 89 -3.36 -12.68 3.88
CA GLY A 89 -4.59 -13.42 4.14
C GLY A 89 -4.71 -14.61 3.20
N ASN A 90 -5.93 -14.94 2.80
CA ASN A 90 -6.22 -16.22 2.17
C ASN A 90 -7.01 -16.03 0.86
N ILE A 91 -6.75 -16.89 -0.12
CA ILE A 91 -7.43 -16.90 -1.42
C ILE A 91 -7.94 -18.31 -1.76
N GLY A 92 -9.21 -18.40 -2.18
CA GLY A 92 -9.85 -19.65 -2.59
C GLY A 92 -9.62 -20.01 -4.06
N ASN A 93 -9.95 -21.26 -4.43
CA ASN A 93 -9.75 -21.79 -5.79
C ASN A 93 -10.39 -20.94 -6.90
N ASP A 94 -11.63 -20.47 -6.69
CA ASP A 94 -12.34 -19.68 -7.71
C ASP A 94 -11.61 -18.36 -7.99
N ALA A 95 -11.16 -17.68 -6.94
CA ALA A 95 -10.39 -16.44 -7.06
C ALA A 95 -9.04 -16.68 -7.71
N LYS A 96 -8.34 -17.77 -7.36
CA LYS A 96 -7.08 -18.17 -8.01
C LYS A 96 -7.27 -18.41 -9.50
N ALA A 97 -8.35 -19.07 -9.90
CA ALA A 97 -8.65 -19.33 -11.31
C ALA A 97 -8.83 -18.02 -12.11
N GLN A 98 -9.51 -17.02 -11.54
CA GLN A 98 -9.64 -15.70 -12.17
C GLN A 98 -8.30 -14.95 -12.21
N MET A 99 -7.50 -15.02 -11.15
CA MET A 99 -6.21 -14.33 -11.08
C MET A 99 -5.23 -14.86 -12.14
N LYS A 100 -5.20 -16.18 -12.37
CA LYS A 100 -4.34 -16.82 -13.40
C LYS A 100 -4.55 -16.26 -14.80
N ILE A 101 -5.79 -15.88 -15.12
CA ILE A 101 -6.17 -15.33 -16.44
C ILE A 101 -6.23 -13.80 -16.44
N GLY A 102 -5.73 -13.14 -15.39
CA GLY A 102 -5.65 -11.68 -15.29
C GLY A 102 -6.99 -11.00 -15.01
N ARG A 103 -8.01 -11.72 -14.55
CA ARG A 103 -9.32 -11.16 -14.19
C ARG A 103 -9.31 -10.67 -12.73
N TYR A 104 -8.63 -9.55 -12.50
CA TYR A 104 -8.41 -9.01 -11.16
C TYR A 104 -9.67 -8.45 -10.49
N ALA A 105 -10.63 -7.90 -11.24
CA ALA A 105 -11.89 -7.42 -10.66
C ALA A 105 -12.67 -8.60 -10.05
N ASP A 106 -12.84 -9.68 -10.81
CA ASP A 106 -13.56 -10.87 -10.33
C ASP A 106 -12.81 -11.54 -9.18
N THR A 107 -11.48 -11.59 -9.26
CA THR A 107 -10.63 -12.11 -8.20
C THR A 107 -10.88 -11.36 -6.89
N PHE A 108 -10.85 -10.03 -6.95
CA PHE A 108 -11.07 -9.18 -5.79
C PHE A 108 -12.50 -9.29 -5.25
N ASP A 109 -13.50 -9.41 -6.13
CA ASP A 109 -14.90 -9.65 -5.73
C ASP A 109 -15.10 -11.00 -5.01
N LEU A 110 -14.44 -12.05 -5.49
CA LEU A 110 -14.43 -13.37 -4.85
C LEU A 110 -13.71 -13.35 -3.50
N MET A 111 -12.69 -12.51 -3.34
CA MET A 111 -12.06 -12.23 -2.05
C MET A 111 -12.91 -11.32 -1.13
N GLY A 112 -14.02 -10.80 -1.64
CA GLY A 112 -14.93 -9.91 -0.90
C GLY A 112 -14.50 -8.44 -0.89
N ILE A 113 -13.45 -8.07 -1.62
CA ILE A 113 -13.03 -6.69 -1.83
C ILE A 113 -14.07 -6.00 -2.72
N GLY A 114 -14.45 -4.75 -2.42
CA GLY A 114 -15.43 -4.01 -3.23
C GLY A 114 -16.89 -4.44 -3.05
N LYS A 115 -17.21 -5.52 -2.29
CA LYS A 115 -18.61 -5.96 -2.07
C LYS A 115 -19.53 -4.88 -1.48
N GLY A 116 -18.98 -3.93 -0.72
CA GLY A 116 -19.73 -2.81 -0.15
C GLY A 116 -20.25 -1.78 -1.18
N ILE A 117 -19.85 -1.88 -2.45
CA ILE A 117 -20.25 -0.96 -3.53
C ILE A 117 -20.77 -1.67 -4.79
N GLY A 118 -21.13 -2.96 -4.68
CA GLY A 118 -21.59 -3.75 -5.82
C GLY A 118 -20.47 -4.42 -6.62
N GLY A 119 -19.24 -4.46 -6.08
CA GLY A 119 -18.09 -5.15 -6.66
C GLY A 119 -17.06 -4.22 -7.30
N MET A 120 -16.02 -4.81 -7.89
CA MET A 120 -14.88 -4.13 -8.52
C MET A 120 -15.14 -3.78 -10.00
N GLY A 121 -16.27 -4.24 -10.55
CA GLY A 121 -16.72 -3.93 -11.91
C GLY A 121 -15.97 -4.72 -12.97
N ASN A 122 -15.63 -4.07 -14.08
CA ASN A 122 -14.98 -4.73 -15.21
C ASN A 122 -13.51 -5.11 -14.91
N ASN A 123 -13.05 -6.21 -15.53
CA ASN A 123 -11.66 -6.65 -15.53
C ASN A 123 -10.80 -5.80 -16.49
N ASP A 124 -10.77 -4.49 -16.25
CA ASP A 124 -10.13 -3.47 -17.09
C ASP A 124 -8.85 -2.90 -16.46
N PHE A 125 -8.37 -3.51 -15.37
CA PHE A 125 -7.20 -3.04 -14.65
C PHE A 125 -6.22 -4.16 -14.26
N VAL A 126 -4.97 -3.76 -14.04
CA VAL A 126 -3.88 -4.59 -13.53
C VAL A 126 -3.32 -3.94 -12.26
N PRO A 127 -3.19 -4.68 -11.14
CA PRO A 127 -2.53 -4.19 -9.94
C PRO A 127 -1.06 -3.82 -10.18
N GLY A 128 -0.66 -2.65 -9.71
CA GLY A 128 0.71 -2.15 -9.72
C GLY A 128 1.55 -2.55 -8.50
N PHE A 129 0.94 -3.22 -7.52
CA PHE A 129 1.60 -3.76 -6.34
C PHE A 129 1.87 -5.25 -6.50
N TYR A 130 2.88 -5.77 -5.79
CA TYR A 130 3.24 -7.17 -5.90
C TYR A 130 2.23 -8.04 -5.14
N ILE A 131 1.84 -9.15 -5.77
CA ILE A 131 0.94 -10.16 -5.20
C ILE A 131 1.71 -11.47 -5.21
N ASP A 132 1.99 -12.00 -4.03
CA ASP A 132 2.57 -13.33 -3.86
C ASP A 132 1.47 -14.29 -3.43
N THR A 133 1.30 -15.37 -4.18
CA THR A 133 0.31 -16.41 -3.89
C THR A 133 0.65 -17.65 -4.68
N ASP A 134 0.42 -18.81 -4.09
CA ASP A 134 0.44 -20.06 -4.83
C ASP A 134 -0.88 -20.24 -5.59
N LEU A 135 -0.81 -20.09 -6.91
CA LEU A 135 -1.94 -20.25 -7.80
C LEU A 135 -2.16 -21.73 -8.19
N GLU A 136 -1.16 -22.60 -8.05
CA GLU A 136 -1.17 -23.95 -8.59
C GLU A 136 -1.73 -25.00 -7.61
N SER A 137 -1.59 -24.80 -6.31
CA SER A 137 -2.17 -25.73 -5.33
C SER A 137 -3.70 -25.75 -5.35
N ASN A 138 -4.26 -26.91 -5.02
CA ASN A 138 -5.69 -27.06 -4.76
C ASN A 138 -6.02 -26.63 -3.32
N GLY A 139 -7.12 -25.91 -3.15
CA GLY A 139 -7.64 -25.50 -1.85
C GLY A 139 -7.40 -24.01 -1.57
N THR A 140 -7.42 -23.62 -0.32
CA THR A 140 -7.11 -22.23 0.05
C THR A 140 -5.59 -22.05 0.09
N SER A 141 -5.09 -20.96 -0.48
CA SER A 141 -3.66 -20.57 -0.41
C SER A 141 -3.51 -19.29 0.40
N ASP A 142 -2.31 -19.08 0.95
CA ASP A 142 -1.93 -17.75 1.46
C ASP A 142 -1.73 -16.79 0.29
N ILE A 143 -2.10 -15.53 0.50
CA ILE A 143 -1.89 -14.44 -0.42
C ILE A 143 -1.30 -13.24 0.32
N ILE A 144 -0.28 -12.62 -0.29
CA ILE A 144 0.42 -11.47 0.26
C ILE A 144 0.33 -10.32 -0.74
N PHE A 145 -0.20 -9.19 -0.30
CA PHE A 145 -0.09 -7.91 -1.02
C PHE A 145 1.10 -7.14 -0.49
N VAL A 146 2.01 -6.71 -1.36
CA VAL A 146 3.18 -5.90 -0.99
C VAL A 146 3.03 -4.52 -1.59
N LEU A 147 2.66 -3.56 -0.73
CA LEU A 147 2.36 -2.18 -1.07
C LEU A 147 3.62 -1.32 -0.85
N PRO A 148 4.18 -0.68 -1.88
CA PRO A 148 5.33 0.20 -1.73
C PRO A 148 4.93 1.54 -1.09
N THR A 149 5.88 2.21 -0.44
CA THR A 149 5.68 3.60 0.01
C THR A 149 5.30 4.53 -1.14
N ASP A 150 4.51 5.56 -0.84
CA ASP A 150 4.17 6.62 -1.79
C ASP A 150 5.43 7.22 -2.47
N GLY A 151 5.29 7.58 -3.74
CA GLY A 151 6.36 8.12 -4.57
C GLY A 151 7.37 7.09 -5.10
N ARG A 152 7.31 5.82 -4.70
CA ARG A 152 8.23 4.78 -5.17
C ARG A 152 7.72 4.07 -6.43
N LYS A 153 8.46 4.19 -7.53
CA LYS A 153 8.29 3.35 -8.73
C LYS A 153 8.87 1.95 -8.45
N THR A 154 8.12 0.91 -8.76
CA THR A 154 8.60 -0.48 -8.65
C THR A 154 8.65 -1.17 -10.01
N ASP A 155 9.37 -2.29 -10.08
CA ASP A 155 9.37 -3.15 -11.27
C ASP A 155 7.98 -3.72 -11.55
N THR A 156 7.21 -4.04 -10.51
CA THR A 156 5.82 -4.50 -10.64
C THR A 156 4.96 -3.44 -11.30
N MET A 157 5.03 -2.18 -10.85
CA MET A 157 4.31 -1.09 -11.51
C MET A 157 4.76 -0.92 -12.96
N THR A 158 6.07 -0.99 -13.22
CA THR A 158 6.62 -0.84 -14.58
C THR A 158 6.12 -1.94 -15.51
N LYS A 159 5.97 -3.18 -15.03
CA LYS A 159 5.39 -4.29 -15.80
C LYS A 159 3.88 -4.09 -16.02
N ALA A 160 3.15 -3.73 -14.96
CA ALA A 160 1.70 -3.52 -15.01
C ALA A 160 1.30 -2.34 -15.91
N ALA A 161 2.13 -1.30 -16.00
CA ALA A 161 1.89 -0.11 -16.81
C ALA A 161 2.07 -0.34 -18.33
N LYS A 162 2.71 -1.44 -18.76
CA LYS A 162 3.00 -1.66 -20.18
C LYS A 162 1.71 -1.76 -21.00
N GLY A 163 1.59 -0.87 -22.00
CA GLY A 163 0.41 -0.82 -22.87
C GLY A 163 -0.83 -0.22 -22.20
N LYS A 164 -0.68 0.42 -21.04
CA LYS A 164 -1.76 1.07 -20.29
C LYS A 164 -1.63 2.59 -20.37
N THR A 165 -2.76 3.28 -20.33
CA THR A 165 -2.88 4.73 -20.54
C THR A 165 -3.51 5.45 -19.35
N LYS A 166 -4.10 4.70 -18.40
CA LYS A 166 -4.70 5.23 -17.18
C LYS A 166 -4.10 4.65 -15.92
N LEU A 167 -3.98 5.49 -14.91
CA LEU A 167 -3.54 5.13 -13.56
C LEU A 167 -4.55 5.64 -12.54
N GLY A 168 -4.96 4.75 -11.64
CA GLY A 168 -5.61 5.11 -10.38
C GLY A 168 -4.72 4.76 -9.20
N VAL A 169 -4.78 5.56 -8.15
CA VAL A 169 -4.06 5.28 -6.90
C VAL A 169 -4.90 5.63 -5.70
N ALA A 170 -4.73 4.89 -4.62
CA ALA A 170 -5.15 5.23 -3.27
C ALA A 170 -4.06 4.79 -2.30
N TYR A 171 -4.24 5.07 -1.01
CA TYR A 171 -3.21 4.81 -0.03
C TYR A 171 -3.74 4.08 1.19
N VAL A 172 -2.92 3.20 1.74
CA VAL A 172 -3.05 2.72 3.12
C VAL A 172 -2.08 3.53 3.97
N VAL A 173 -2.58 4.21 4.99
CA VAL A 173 -1.76 4.98 5.94
C VAL A 173 -1.60 4.17 7.21
N LYS A 174 -0.34 3.92 7.60
CA LYS A 174 0.01 3.24 8.85
C LYS A 174 1.18 3.97 9.51
N ASP A 175 1.00 4.36 10.77
CA ASP A 175 2.02 5.03 11.58
C ASP A 175 2.65 6.26 10.86
N GLY A 176 1.79 7.06 10.20
CA GLY A 176 2.20 8.23 9.42
C GLY A 176 2.74 7.95 8.01
N VAL A 177 3.03 6.69 7.68
CA VAL A 177 3.57 6.29 6.37
C VAL A 177 2.43 5.92 5.41
N SER A 178 2.47 6.47 4.19
CA SER A 178 1.51 6.14 3.13
C SER A 178 2.08 5.07 2.19
N TYR A 179 1.31 4.01 1.97
CA TYR A 179 1.63 2.91 1.07
C TYR A 179 0.66 2.90 -0.11
N ALA A 180 1.20 2.90 -1.32
CA ALA A 180 0.44 3.09 -2.54
C ALA A 180 -0.24 1.78 -2.99
N VAL A 181 -1.55 1.87 -3.23
CA VAL A 181 -2.33 0.90 -3.97
C VAL A 181 -2.56 1.49 -5.35
N VAL A 182 -1.84 0.99 -6.36
CA VAL A 182 -1.88 1.52 -7.73
C VAL A 182 -2.56 0.51 -8.64
N LEU A 183 -3.46 0.97 -9.50
CA LEU A 183 -4.10 0.17 -10.54
C LEU A 183 -3.87 0.84 -11.91
N PHE A 184 -3.51 0.04 -12.91
CA PHE A 184 -3.30 0.50 -14.29
C PHE A 184 -4.39 -0.02 -15.21
N GLY A 185 -4.94 0.82 -16.08
CA GLY A 185 -5.99 0.47 -17.03
C GLY A 185 -5.83 1.19 -18.36
N GLU A 186 -6.79 0.97 -19.27
CA GLU A 186 -6.85 1.60 -20.60
C GLU A 186 -7.59 2.93 -20.55
#